data_AF-A0A7X4JRE3-F1
#
_entry.id   AF-A0A7X4JRE3-F1
#
_cell.length_a   1.000
_cell.length_b   1.000
_cell.length_c   1.000
_cell.angle_alpha   90.00
_cell.angle_beta   90.00
_cell.angle_gamma   90.00
#
_symmetry.space_group_name_H-M   'P 1'
#
loop_
_entity.id
_entity.type
_entity.pdbx_description
1 polymer ?
#
loop_
_entity_poly.entity_id
_entity_poly.type
_entity_poly.pdbx_seq_one_letter_code
_entity_poly.pdbx_strand_id
1 'polypeptide(L)'
;MKEIYSWVPWFRELGKKIAEGGETYLIEKANQMMWGSGKPRVLLYGDENIDPFSFFYSLAQKNTRYQREIVYNSVHNIFDISAPLDTSIDEYYVIPTPPPPALVLFHDGKNFDPNLLWRLFRQTVETVEDDPKIDLNDFNNVLKITNVGVAKLTQTLFLINPEYFLPMDDTTCQLSEALDLPVWSEIEKEIKDDGYEKYQSRLKEFKRAFPECQPYEINMFLDRQKSERITNSKIFQIDTII
;
A
#
# COMPACT_ATOMS: atom_id res chain seq x y z
N MET A 1 -9.04 -5.06 -17.21
CA MET A 1 -9.15 -4.83 -15.76
C MET A 1 -10.40 -4.01 -15.50
N LYS A 2 -11.21 -4.36 -14.49
CA LYS A 2 -12.46 -3.63 -14.18
C LYS A 2 -12.15 -2.19 -13.74
N GLU A 3 -13.02 -1.23 -14.03
CA GLU A 3 -12.81 0.20 -13.69
C GLU A 3 -12.59 0.44 -12.19
N ILE A 4 -13.23 -0.38 -11.35
CA ILE A 4 -13.06 -0.39 -9.88
C ILE A 4 -11.62 -0.67 -9.40
N TYR A 5 -10.77 -1.22 -10.28
CA TYR A 5 -9.36 -1.49 -9.99
C TYR A 5 -8.42 -0.56 -10.79
N SER A 6 -8.91 0.54 -11.36
CA SER A 6 -8.08 1.48 -12.15
C SER A 6 -6.89 2.06 -11.36
N TRP A 7 -6.99 2.13 -10.03
CA TRP A 7 -5.88 2.53 -9.17
C TRP A 7 -4.70 1.54 -9.18
N VAL A 8 -4.92 0.25 -9.43
CA VAL A 8 -3.86 -0.78 -9.47
C VAL A 8 -2.80 -0.46 -10.55
N PRO A 9 -3.15 -0.35 -11.85
CA PRO A 9 -2.19 -0.07 -12.90
C PRO A 9 -1.60 1.34 -12.76
N TRP A 10 -2.35 2.28 -12.19
CA TRP A 10 -1.88 3.64 -11.93
C TRP A 10 -0.75 3.68 -10.88
N PHE A 11 -0.94 3.06 -9.72
CA PHE A 11 0.09 2.99 -8.68
C PHE A 11 1.29 2.16 -9.13
N ARG A 12 1.07 1.09 -9.90
CA ARG A 12 2.14 0.27 -10.47
C ARG A 12 3.01 1.07 -11.45
N GLU A 13 2.40 1.85 -12.33
CA GLU A 13 3.14 2.70 -13.26
C GLU A 13 3.93 3.79 -12.51
N LEU A 14 3.31 4.43 -11.51
CA LEU A 14 3.98 5.37 -10.62
C LEU A 14 5.21 4.75 -9.94
N GLY A 15 5.06 3.53 -9.40
CA GLY A 15 6.14 2.79 -8.75
C GLY A 15 7.32 2.54 -9.69
N LYS A 16 7.05 2.09 -10.92
CA LYS A 16 8.08 1.87 -11.95
C LYS A 16 8.85 3.14 -12.28
N LYS A 17 8.13 4.24 -12.54
CA LYS A 17 8.76 5.53 -12.88
C LYS A 17 9.63 6.06 -11.74
N ILE A 18 9.19 5.93 -10.48
CA ILE A 18 9.99 6.33 -9.31
C ILE A 18 11.21 5.42 -9.17
N ALA A 19 11.09 4.11 -9.39
CA ALA A 19 12.22 3.17 -9.29
C ALA A 19 13.29 3.44 -10.36
N GLU A 20 12.87 3.71 -11.60
CA GLU A 20 13.73 4.05 -12.73
C GLU A 20 14.42 5.40 -12.56
N GLY A 21 13.67 6.43 -12.16
CA GLY A 21 14.20 7.79 -11.99
C GLY A 21 15.02 7.97 -10.70
N GLY A 22 14.75 7.16 -9.68
CA GLY A 22 15.43 7.22 -8.39
C GLY A 22 15.08 8.46 -7.56
N GLU A 23 15.98 8.78 -6.62
CA GLU A 23 15.74 9.77 -5.57
C GLU A 23 15.58 11.19 -6.10
N THR A 24 16.54 11.67 -6.90
CA THR A 24 16.48 13.02 -7.48
C THR A 24 15.22 13.22 -8.32
N TYR A 25 14.81 12.20 -9.07
CA TYR A 25 13.56 12.23 -9.81
C TYR A 25 12.35 12.39 -8.89
N LEU A 26 12.26 11.60 -7.82
CA LEU A 26 11.16 11.72 -6.86
C LEU A 26 11.13 13.11 -6.20
N ILE A 27 12.28 13.66 -5.80
CA ILE A 27 12.40 15.01 -5.23
C ILE A 27 11.85 16.05 -6.19
N GLU A 28 12.35 16.07 -7.43
CA GLU A 28 11.98 17.04 -8.44
C GLU A 28 10.48 17.01 -8.73
N LYS A 29 9.92 15.81 -8.89
CA LYS A 29 8.50 15.62 -9.18
C LYS A 29 7.63 15.97 -7.97
N ALA A 30 7.98 15.52 -6.77
CA ALA A 30 7.23 15.82 -5.55
C ALA A 30 7.18 17.33 -5.25
N ASN A 31 8.25 18.08 -5.55
CA ASN A 31 8.29 19.54 -5.39
C ASN A 31 7.39 20.29 -6.40
N GLN A 32 7.07 19.69 -7.55
CA GLN A 32 6.18 20.29 -8.56
C GLN A 32 4.69 20.00 -8.29
N MET A 33 4.39 19.04 -7.42
CA MET A 33 3.03 18.58 -7.18
C MET A 33 2.17 19.57 -6.41
N MET A 34 0.89 19.61 -6.76
CA MET A 34 -0.16 20.25 -5.98
C MET A 34 -0.61 19.30 -4.87
N TRP A 35 -0.09 19.50 -3.65
CA TRP A 35 -0.43 18.68 -2.48
C TRP A 35 -1.71 19.09 -1.75
N GLY A 36 -2.40 20.13 -2.23
CA GLY A 36 -3.51 20.80 -1.55
C GLY A 36 -3.01 21.91 -0.63
N SER A 37 -3.39 21.87 0.65
CA SER A 37 -2.98 22.88 1.63
C SER A 37 -1.62 22.55 2.27
N GLY A 38 -0.64 23.40 2.00
CA GLY A 38 0.69 23.37 2.63
C GLY A 38 1.70 22.42 1.97
N LYS A 39 2.95 22.49 2.43
CA LYS A 39 4.02 21.57 1.99
C LYS A 39 3.73 20.18 2.58
N PRO A 40 3.77 19.10 1.79
CA PRO A 40 3.51 17.75 2.30
C PRO A 40 4.59 17.35 3.30
N ARG A 41 4.23 16.50 4.27
CA ARG A 41 5.15 16.04 5.32
C ARG A 41 6.40 15.37 4.76
N VAL A 42 6.26 14.64 3.66
CA VAL A 42 7.37 13.96 2.94
C VAL A 42 8.46 14.90 2.44
N LEU A 43 8.20 16.22 2.36
CA LEU A 43 9.19 17.23 1.95
C LEU A 43 9.61 18.15 3.11
N LEU A 44 9.18 17.91 4.36
CA LEU A 44 9.46 18.81 5.49
C LEU A 44 10.86 18.63 6.09
N TYR A 45 11.49 17.47 5.91
CA TYR A 45 12.73 17.08 6.59
C TYR A 45 13.98 17.22 5.73
N GLY A 46 13.90 17.95 4.62
CA GLY A 46 14.98 18.04 3.63
C GLY A 46 14.76 17.06 2.48
N ASP A 47 15.23 17.43 1.29
CA ASP A 47 15.05 16.64 0.08
C ASP A 47 15.86 15.33 0.16
N GLU A 48 17.00 15.34 0.86
CA GLU A 48 17.87 14.18 1.11
C GLU A 48 17.23 13.08 1.99
N ASN A 49 16.10 13.39 2.62
CA ASN A 49 15.36 12.48 3.47
C ASN A 49 14.09 11.97 2.80
N ILE A 50 13.88 12.28 1.51
CA ILE A 50 12.73 11.76 0.78
C ILE A 50 12.84 10.25 0.66
N ASP A 51 11.71 9.56 0.84
CA ASP A 51 11.63 8.13 0.63
C ASP A 51 10.30 7.76 -0.05
N PRO A 52 10.31 6.70 -0.88
CA PRO A 52 9.13 6.29 -1.62
C PRO A 52 8.01 5.76 -0.72
N PHE A 53 8.33 5.15 0.44
CA PHE A 53 7.31 4.63 1.34
C PHE A 53 6.47 5.75 1.94
N SER A 54 7.11 6.79 2.48
CA SER A 54 6.46 8.01 2.97
C SER A 54 5.70 8.73 1.88
N PHE A 55 6.19 8.72 0.65
CA PHE A 55 5.50 9.31 -0.50
C PHE A 55 4.19 8.58 -0.82
N PHE A 56 4.23 7.26 -1.02
CA PHE A 56 3.03 6.45 -1.29
C PHE A 56 2.04 6.52 -0.12
N TYR A 57 2.51 6.46 1.11
CA TYR A 57 1.65 6.56 2.29
C TYR A 57 1.04 7.97 2.44
N SER A 58 1.72 9.02 1.99
CA SER A 58 1.17 10.39 1.88
C SER A 58 0.04 10.47 0.85
N LEU A 59 0.16 9.74 -0.27
CA LEU A 59 -0.89 9.65 -1.29
C LEU A 59 -2.11 8.90 -0.76
N ALA A 60 -1.91 7.80 -0.03
CA ALA A 60 -2.99 7.04 0.57
C ALA A 60 -3.77 7.82 1.63
N GLN A 61 -3.14 8.80 2.29
CA GLN A 61 -3.84 9.67 3.25
C GLN A 61 -4.87 10.61 2.58
N LYS A 62 -4.89 10.72 1.24
CA LYS A 62 -5.85 11.54 0.51
C LYS A 62 -7.17 10.80 0.38
N ASN A 63 -8.01 10.91 1.42
CA ASN A 63 -9.20 10.09 1.58
C ASN A 63 -10.50 10.76 1.10
N THR A 64 -10.50 12.07 0.85
CA THR A 64 -11.68 12.75 0.27
C THR A 64 -11.56 12.86 -1.24
N ARG A 65 -12.70 12.82 -1.94
CA ARG A 65 -12.76 13.02 -3.39
C ARG A 65 -12.00 14.27 -3.85
N TYR A 66 -12.23 15.41 -3.19
CA TYR A 66 -11.55 16.66 -3.50
C TYR A 66 -10.02 16.58 -3.36
N GLN A 67 -9.53 15.91 -2.30
CA GLN A 67 -8.08 15.71 -2.13
C GLN A 67 -7.50 14.81 -3.22
N ARG A 68 -8.21 13.73 -3.59
CA ARG A 68 -7.76 12.82 -4.66
C ARG A 68 -7.78 13.51 -6.01
N GLU A 69 -8.84 14.23 -6.35
CA GLU A 69 -8.93 15.01 -7.60
C GLU A 69 -7.77 16.00 -7.72
N ILE A 70 -7.37 16.70 -6.66
CA ILE A 70 -6.22 17.62 -6.73
C ILE A 70 -4.90 16.85 -6.83
N VAL A 71 -4.64 15.96 -5.88
CA VAL A 71 -3.32 15.35 -5.71
C VAL A 71 -3.06 14.32 -6.79
N TYR A 72 -4.01 13.44 -7.11
CA TYR A 72 -3.78 12.35 -8.04
C TYR A 72 -3.76 12.83 -9.49
N ASN A 73 -4.56 13.86 -9.85
CA ASN A 73 -4.39 14.51 -11.16
C ASN A 73 -3.02 15.21 -11.26
N SER A 74 -2.55 15.81 -10.17
CA SER A 74 -1.20 16.38 -10.13
C SER A 74 -0.13 15.31 -10.31
N VAL A 75 -0.23 14.16 -9.64
CA VAL A 75 0.70 13.03 -9.83
C VAL A 75 0.63 12.53 -11.28
N HIS A 76 -0.58 12.30 -11.80
CA HIS A 76 -0.79 11.80 -13.15
C HIS A 76 -0.10 12.66 -14.20
N ASN A 77 -0.26 13.98 -14.12
CA ASN A 77 0.37 14.92 -15.05
C ASN A 77 1.88 15.05 -14.86
N ILE A 78 2.37 15.13 -13.61
CA ILE A 78 3.79 15.43 -13.32
C ILE A 78 4.69 14.22 -13.55
N PHE A 79 4.19 13.03 -13.20
CA PHE A 79 4.87 11.75 -13.46
C PHE A 79 4.58 11.21 -14.86
N ASP A 80 3.71 11.86 -15.64
CA ASP A 80 3.34 11.45 -17.00
C ASP A 80 2.81 10.01 -17.02
N ILE A 81 1.85 9.72 -16.15
CA ILE A 81 1.23 8.39 -16.00
C ILE A 81 0.22 8.19 -17.13
N SER A 82 0.34 7.10 -17.87
CA SER A 82 -0.58 6.75 -18.95
C SER A 82 -1.80 5.96 -18.48
N ALA A 83 -1.67 5.19 -17.40
CA ALA A 83 -2.76 4.43 -16.83
C ALA A 83 -3.92 5.34 -16.38
N PRO A 84 -5.17 5.06 -16.80
CA PRO A 84 -6.30 5.89 -16.44
C PRO A 84 -6.63 5.74 -14.96
N LEU A 85 -7.12 6.82 -14.35
CA LEU A 85 -7.59 6.83 -12.98
C LEU A 85 -8.82 7.72 -12.85
N ASP A 86 -9.97 7.15 -12.51
CA ASP A 86 -11.20 7.91 -12.29
C ASP A 86 -11.36 8.29 -10.82
N THR A 87 -11.01 9.53 -10.48
CA THR A 87 -11.12 10.09 -9.12
C THR A 87 -12.53 10.46 -8.69
N SER A 88 -13.51 10.36 -9.59
CA SER A 88 -14.86 10.87 -9.37
C SER A 88 -15.80 9.89 -8.65
N ILE A 89 -15.47 8.60 -8.62
CA ILE A 89 -16.28 7.52 -8.04
C ILE A 89 -15.61 7.02 -6.75
N ASP A 90 -16.18 7.34 -5.59
CA ASP A 90 -15.60 7.00 -4.28
C ASP A 90 -15.44 5.48 -4.08
N GLU A 91 -16.39 4.70 -4.59
CA GLU A 91 -16.43 3.23 -4.45
C GLU A 91 -15.30 2.51 -5.20
N TYR A 92 -14.58 3.22 -6.08
CA TYR A 92 -13.42 2.68 -6.79
C TYR A 92 -12.13 2.82 -5.99
N TYR A 93 -12.14 3.59 -4.90
CA TYR A 93 -10.97 3.85 -4.06
C TYR A 93 -10.96 3.00 -2.81
N VAL A 94 -10.76 1.70 -3.02
CA VAL A 94 -10.60 0.74 -1.92
C VAL A 94 -9.12 0.46 -1.70
N ILE A 95 -8.41 1.48 -1.20
CA ILE A 95 -6.99 1.40 -0.83
C ILE A 95 -6.84 1.50 0.69
N PRO A 96 -5.84 0.83 1.29
CA PRO A 96 -5.54 1.01 2.70
C PRO A 96 -5.20 2.46 2.99
N THR A 97 -6.04 3.09 3.82
CA THR A 97 -5.98 4.52 4.08
C THR A 97 -5.50 4.75 5.52
N PRO A 98 -4.35 5.40 5.74
CA PRO A 98 -3.95 5.80 7.09
C PRO A 98 -5.00 6.72 7.72
N PRO A 99 -5.32 6.54 9.02
CA PRO A 99 -6.19 7.48 9.70
C PRO A 99 -5.53 8.88 9.74
N PRO A 100 -6.31 9.98 9.79
CA PRO A 100 -5.76 11.35 9.79
C PRO A 100 -4.62 11.65 10.78
N PRO A 101 -4.62 11.13 12.04
CA PRO A 101 -3.51 11.36 12.97
C PRO A 101 -2.27 10.49 12.70
N ALA A 102 -2.31 9.56 11.74
CA ALA A 102 -1.18 8.67 11.49
C ALA A 102 0.07 9.45 11.09
N LEU A 103 1.20 9.04 11.66
CA LEU A 103 2.50 9.52 11.22
C LEU A 103 2.77 8.97 9.81
N VAL A 104 2.75 9.88 8.84
CA VAL A 104 2.89 9.51 7.43
C VAL A 104 4.31 9.05 7.09
N LEU A 105 5.31 9.65 7.74
CA LEU A 105 6.72 9.40 7.47
C LEU A 105 7.19 8.06 8.02
N PHE A 106 7.98 7.32 7.25
CA PHE A 106 8.68 6.10 7.65
C PHE A 106 9.94 6.38 8.48
N HIS A 107 10.17 7.64 8.85
CA HIS A 107 11.27 8.09 9.68
C HIS A 107 10.81 9.27 10.55
N ASP A 108 11.56 9.60 11.59
CA ASP A 108 11.35 10.78 12.44
C ASP A 108 12.33 11.92 12.11
N GLY A 109 13.11 11.76 11.04
CA GLY A 109 14.17 12.68 10.61
C GLY A 109 15.46 12.54 11.42
N LYS A 110 15.57 11.52 12.28
CA LYS A 110 16.76 11.23 13.09
C LYS A 110 17.18 9.78 12.88
N ASN A 111 18.47 9.54 12.74
CA ASN A 111 19.08 8.20 12.80
C ASN A 111 18.35 7.13 11.95
N PHE A 112 18.04 7.43 10.69
CA PHE A 112 17.48 6.46 9.75
C PHE A 112 18.33 6.37 8.47
N ASP A 113 18.28 5.23 7.79
CA ASP A 113 18.96 5.01 6.51
C ASP A 113 17.94 5.15 5.35
N PRO A 114 17.94 6.26 4.59
CA PRO A 114 17.04 6.40 3.44
C PRO A 114 17.32 5.34 2.36
N ASN A 115 18.57 4.85 2.24
CA ASN A 115 18.90 3.82 1.26
C ASN A 115 18.18 2.50 1.54
N LEU A 116 17.92 2.18 2.81
CA LEU A 116 17.16 1.00 3.20
C LEU A 116 15.74 1.01 2.61
N LEU A 117 15.03 2.15 2.71
CA LEU A 117 13.69 2.31 2.15
C LEU A 117 13.71 2.29 0.61
N TRP A 118 14.73 2.89 -0.01
CA TRP A 118 14.92 2.84 -1.46
C TRP A 118 15.23 1.44 -1.98
N ARG A 119 16.07 0.66 -1.28
CA ARG A 119 16.36 -0.73 -1.65
C ARG A 119 15.12 -1.59 -1.58
N LEU A 120 14.39 -1.54 -0.46
CA LEU A 120 13.16 -2.31 -0.30
C LEU A 120 12.10 -1.90 -1.34
N PHE A 121 11.99 -0.62 -1.66
CA PHE A 121 11.09 -0.13 -2.69
C PHE A 121 11.39 -0.72 -4.06
N ARG A 122 12.66 -0.71 -4.48
CA ARG A 122 13.07 -1.33 -5.75
C ARG A 122 12.76 -2.82 -5.77
N GLN A 123 13.05 -3.55 -4.69
CA GLN A 123 12.70 -4.97 -4.57
C GLN A 123 11.18 -5.23 -4.64
N THR A 124 10.36 -4.25 -4.24
CA THR A 124 8.89 -4.33 -4.28
C THR A 124 8.35 -4.11 -5.70
N VAL A 125 8.99 -3.22 -6.47
CA VAL A 125 8.62 -2.88 -7.86
C VAL A 125 9.18 -3.90 -8.85
N GLU A 126 10.41 -4.38 -8.63
CA GLU A 126 11.09 -5.35 -9.49
C GLU A 126 10.56 -6.76 -9.20
N THR A 127 9.85 -7.34 -10.18
CA THR A 127 9.36 -8.73 -10.11
C THR A 127 10.22 -9.65 -10.96
N VAL A 128 10.37 -10.89 -10.52
CA VAL A 128 10.97 -12.01 -11.26
C VAL A 128 9.99 -13.16 -11.19
N GLU A 129 9.55 -13.67 -12.35
CA GLU A 129 8.50 -14.70 -12.41
C GLU A 129 7.21 -14.27 -11.68
N ASP A 130 6.84 -12.99 -11.84
CA ASP A 130 5.68 -12.32 -11.20
C ASP A 130 5.76 -12.15 -9.67
N ASP A 131 6.88 -12.55 -9.04
CA ASP A 131 7.13 -12.40 -7.61
C ASP A 131 8.25 -11.36 -7.32
N PRO A 132 8.07 -10.43 -6.36
CA PRO A 132 9.11 -9.52 -5.90
C PRO A 132 10.18 -10.28 -5.10
N LYS A 133 11.45 -9.92 -5.34
CA LYS A 133 12.60 -10.48 -4.62
C LYS A 133 12.95 -9.63 -3.41
N ILE A 134 12.11 -9.72 -2.38
CA ILE A 134 12.33 -9.02 -1.12
C ILE A 134 13.48 -9.69 -0.35
N ASP A 135 14.49 -8.91 0.02
CA ASP A 135 15.52 -9.31 0.96
C ASP A 135 14.96 -9.29 2.39
N LEU A 136 15.15 -10.41 3.10
CA LEU A 136 14.62 -10.60 4.45
C LEU A 136 15.16 -9.55 5.42
N ASN A 137 16.44 -9.18 5.30
CA ASN A 137 17.06 -8.21 6.19
C ASN A 137 16.54 -6.81 5.91
N ASP A 138 16.36 -6.42 4.66
CA ASP A 138 15.82 -5.10 4.32
C ASP A 138 14.40 -4.93 4.88
N PHE A 139 13.50 -5.89 4.67
CA PHE A 139 12.15 -5.86 5.26
C PHE A 139 12.20 -5.79 6.80
N ASN A 140 13.00 -6.66 7.43
CA ASN A 140 13.09 -6.74 8.89
C ASN A 140 13.73 -5.49 9.49
N ASN A 141 14.67 -4.86 8.80
CA ASN A 141 15.29 -3.61 9.26
C ASN A 141 14.36 -2.42 9.09
N VAL A 142 13.50 -2.39 8.07
CA VAL A 142 12.46 -1.36 7.95
C VAL A 142 11.45 -1.46 9.10
N LEU A 143 11.06 -2.66 9.51
CA LEU A 143 10.19 -2.85 10.69
C LEU A 143 10.80 -2.39 12.01
N LYS A 144 12.14 -2.26 12.09
CA LYS A 144 12.82 -1.74 13.29
C LYS A 144 12.84 -0.21 13.34
N ILE A 145 12.48 0.48 12.25
CA ILE A 145 12.45 1.94 12.24
C ILE A 145 11.33 2.42 13.15
N THR A 146 11.64 3.41 13.99
CA THR A 146 10.65 4.05 14.87
C THR A 146 9.46 4.54 14.05
N ASN A 147 8.25 4.22 14.51
CA ASN A 147 6.97 4.55 13.86
C ASN A 147 6.65 3.75 12.58
N VAL A 148 7.36 2.66 12.31
CA VAL A 148 7.01 1.68 11.29
C VAL A 148 6.43 0.44 11.98
N GLY A 149 5.10 0.30 11.92
CA GLY A 149 4.40 -0.91 12.33
C GLY A 149 4.14 -1.85 11.15
N VAL A 150 3.75 -3.10 11.43
CA VAL A 150 3.44 -4.12 10.43
C VAL A 150 2.36 -3.64 9.45
N ALA A 151 1.26 -3.08 9.97
CA ALA A 151 0.18 -2.55 9.15
C ALA A 151 0.69 -1.50 8.16
N LYS A 152 1.37 -0.47 8.66
CA LYS A 152 1.90 0.61 7.81
C LYS A 152 2.85 0.09 6.72
N LEU A 153 3.78 -0.80 7.07
CA LEU A 153 4.71 -1.37 6.09
C LEU A 153 3.96 -2.16 5.01
N THR A 154 3.11 -3.10 5.42
CA THR A 154 2.41 -4.00 4.49
C THR A 154 1.35 -3.30 3.65
N GLN A 155 0.66 -2.30 4.20
CA GLN A 155 -0.20 -1.39 3.44
C GLN A 155 0.58 -0.65 2.37
N THR A 156 1.78 -0.16 2.68
CA THR A 156 2.59 0.58 1.71
C THR A 156 3.14 -0.34 0.62
N LEU A 157 3.58 -1.55 0.97
CA LEU A 157 3.97 -2.58 0.00
C LEU A 157 2.80 -2.93 -0.94
N PHE A 158 1.60 -3.06 -0.40
CA PHE A 158 0.37 -3.25 -1.18
C PHE A 158 0.10 -2.09 -2.14
N LEU A 159 0.23 -0.84 -1.69
CA LEU A 159 0.04 0.32 -2.57
C LEU A 159 1.04 0.32 -3.73
N ILE A 160 2.27 -0.13 -3.51
CA ILE A 160 3.33 -0.18 -4.53
C ILE A 160 3.11 -1.34 -5.50
N ASN A 161 2.77 -2.53 -4.98
CA ASN A 161 2.56 -3.74 -5.77
C ASN A 161 1.34 -4.54 -5.24
N PRO A 162 0.12 -4.13 -5.64
CA PRO A 162 -1.14 -4.69 -5.12
C PRO A 162 -1.49 -6.05 -5.73
N GLU A 163 -0.73 -6.50 -6.74
CA GLU A 163 -0.86 -7.83 -7.36
C GLU A 163 -0.13 -8.90 -6.53
N TYR A 164 0.90 -8.51 -5.76
CA TYR A 164 1.65 -9.47 -4.94
C TYR A 164 1.31 -9.40 -3.46
N PHE A 165 1.40 -8.21 -2.87
CA PHE A 165 1.26 -8.01 -1.43
C PHE A 165 -0.21 -7.96 -1.03
N LEU A 166 -0.50 -8.24 0.24
CA LEU A 166 -1.77 -7.95 0.90
C LEU A 166 -1.48 -7.09 2.13
N PRO A 167 -2.27 -6.03 2.42
CA PRO A 167 -2.11 -5.29 3.66
C PRO A 167 -2.41 -6.24 4.83
N MET A 168 -1.58 -6.23 5.87
CA MET A 168 -1.85 -6.98 7.10
C MET A 168 -2.21 -5.94 8.15
N ASP A 169 -3.51 -5.65 8.27
CA ASP A 169 -4.06 -4.63 9.16
C ASP A 169 -5.39 -5.10 9.78
N ASP A 170 -6.01 -4.24 10.59
CA ASP A 170 -7.28 -4.51 11.25
C ASP A 170 -8.39 -4.93 10.27
N THR A 171 -8.45 -4.34 9.07
CA THR A 171 -9.49 -4.67 8.08
C THR A 171 -9.27 -6.06 7.53
N THR A 172 -8.03 -6.41 7.20
CA THR A 172 -7.70 -7.72 6.62
C THR A 172 -7.97 -8.85 7.61
N CYS A 173 -7.76 -8.58 8.90
CA CYS A 173 -7.80 -9.60 9.95
C CYS A 173 -9.16 -9.70 10.66
N GLN A 174 -10.12 -8.80 10.41
CA GLN A 174 -11.48 -8.94 10.96
C GLN A 174 -12.23 -10.16 10.43
N LEU A 175 -11.81 -10.72 9.28
CA LEU A 175 -12.38 -11.94 8.70
C LEU A 175 -11.58 -13.19 8.98
N SER A 176 -10.51 -13.06 9.75
CA SER A 176 -9.68 -14.19 10.12
C SER A 176 -10.50 -15.24 10.87
N GLU A 177 -11.28 -14.84 11.86
CA GLU A 177 -12.18 -15.74 12.61
C GLU A 177 -13.24 -16.43 11.75
N ALA A 178 -13.77 -15.75 10.71
CA ALA A 178 -14.80 -16.31 9.83
C ALA A 178 -14.25 -17.33 8.82
N LEU A 179 -12.95 -17.25 8.53
CA LEU A 179 -12.23 -18.09 7.58
C LEU A 179 -11.29 -19.09 8.27
N ASP A 180 -11.36 -19.19 9.60
CA ASP A 180 -10.44 -19.99 10.42
C ASP A 180 -8.95 -19.61 10.20
N LEU A 181 -8.70 -18.33 9.92
CA LEU A 181 -7.37 -17.74 9.89
C LEU A 181 -7.06 -17.09 11.26
N PRO A 182 -5.78 -16.85 11.61
CA PRO A 182 -5.41 -16.29 12.91
C PRO A 182 -5.82 -14.84 13.10
N VAL A 183 -6.12 -14.47 14.35
CA VAL A 183 -6.53 -13.11 14.71
C VAL A 183 -5.40 -12.09 14.51
N TRP A 184 -5.76 -10.83 14.29
CA TRP A 184 -4.82 -9.75 13.98
C TRP A 184 -3.62 -9.69 14.92
N SER A 185 -3.87 -9.70 16.22
CA SER A 185 -2.83 -9.53 17.24
C SER A 185 -1.77 -10.64 17.19
N GLU A 186 -2.15 -11.84 16.76
CA GLU A 186 -1.22 -12.95 16.54
C GLU A 186 -0.40 -12.72 15.27
N ILE A 187 -1.06 -12.39 14.15
CA ILE A 187 -0.39 -12.10 12.87
C ILE A 187 0.61 -10.95 13.01
N GLU A 188 0.20 -9.85 13.65
CA GLU A 188 1.05 -8.68 13.84
C GLU A 188 2.30 -9.05 14.67
N LYS A 189 2.10 -9.75 15.79
CA LYS A 189 3.19 -10.17 16.66
C LYS A 189 4.17 -11.08 15.93
N GLU A 190 3.64 -12.07 15.24
CA GLU A 190 4.43 -13.02 14.46
C GLU A 190 5.26 -12.35 13.37
N ILE A 191 4.67 -11.43 12.59
CA ILE A 191 5.43 -10.69 11.57
C ILE A 191 6.47 -9.77 12.22
N LYS A 192 6.19 -9.22 13.40
CA LYS A 192 7.14 -8.39 14.12
C LYS A 192 8.33 -9.19 14.65
N ASP A 193 8.09 -10.41 15.11
CA ASP A 193 9.11 -11.27 15.71
C ASP A 193 9.94 -11.99 14.63
N ASP A 194 9.28 -12.51 13.60
CA ASP A 194 9.88 -13.39 12.58
C ASP A 194 10.03 -12.72 11.20
N GLY A 195 9.48 -11.52 11.02
CA GLY A 195 9.74 -10.69 9.86
C GLY A 195 9.07 -11.16 8.57
N TYR A 196 9.78 -11.00 7.44
CA TYR A 196 9.22 -11.23 6.11
C TYR A 196 8.82 -12.68 5.84
N GLU A 197 9.56 -13.67 6.35
CA GLU A 197 9.22 -15.09 6.16
C GLU A 197 7.82 -15.39 6.69
N LYS A 198 7.49 -14.81 7.83
CA LYS A 198 6.20 -14.98 8.47
C LYS A 198 5.10 -14.21 7.76
N TYR A 199 5.39 -13.00 7.26
CA TYR A 199 4.51 -12.29 6.35
C TYR A 199 4.16 -13.13 5.11
N GLN A 200 5.17 -13.75 4.47
CA GLN A 200 4.96 -14.60 3.29
C GLN A 200 4.13 -15.84 3.63
N SER A 201 4.34 -16.46 4.80
CA SER A 201 3.51 -17.59 5.24
C SER A 201 2.04 -17.19 5.34
N ARG A 202 1.74 -16.04 5.97
CA ARG A 202 0.38 -15.52 6.10
C ARG A 202 -0.22 -15.15 4.73
N LEU A 203 0.54 -14.48 3.87
CA LEU A 203 0.10 -14.18 2.51
C LEU A 203 -0.28 -15.46 1.73
N LYS A 204 0.49 -16.55 1.87
CA LYS A 204 0.16 -17.85 1.26
C LYS A 204 -1.10 -18.50 1.83
N GLU A 205 -1.44 -18.25 3.09
CA GLU A 205 -2.68 -18.74 3.70
C GLU A 205 -3.88 -17.96 3.15
N PHE A 206 -3.80 -16.64 3.08
CA PHE A 206 -4.85 -15.82 2.45
C PHE A 206 -5.05 -16.19 0.98
N LYS A 207 -3.98 -16.34 0.19
CA LYS A 207 -4.09 -16.78 -1.22
C LYS A 207 -4.71 -18.18 -1.36
N ARG A 208 -4.55 -19.06 -0.36
CA ARG A 208 -5.20 -20.38 -0.34
C ARG A 208 -6.68 -20.30 0.02
N ALA A 209 -7.06 -19.38 0.91
CA ALA A 209 -8.45 -19.15 1.29
C ALA A 209 -9.27 -18.48 0.17
N PHE A 210 -8.61 -17.72 -0.71
CA PHE A 210 -9.21 -17.04 -1.85
C PHE A 210 -8.55 -17.49 -3.17
N PRO A 211 -8.79 -18.73 -3.61
CA PRO A 211 -8.23 -19.22 -4.86
C PRO A 211 -8.71 -18.34 -6.02
N GLU A 212 -7.83 -18.12 -7.01
CA GLU A 212 -8.09 -17.31 -8.21
C GLU A 212 -8.23 -15.79 -8.00
N CYS A 213 -8.32 -15.31 -6.76
CA CYS A 213 -8.33 -13.88 -6.46
C CYS A 213 -6.90 -13.30 -6.41
N GLN A 214 -6.73 -12.12 -6.99
CA GLN A 214 -5.57 -11.28 -6.75
C GLN A 214 -5.68 -10.60 -5.39
N PRO A 215 -4.56 -10.24 -4.72
CA PRO A 215 -4.59 -9.60 -3.42
C PRO A 215 -5.41 -8.30 -3.36
N TYR A 216 -5.44 -7.50 -4.45
CA TYR A 216 -6.30 -6.32 -4.50
C TYR A 216 -7.81 -6.64 -4.52
N GLU A 217 -8.19 -7.79 -5.07
CA GLU A 217 -9.58 -8.27 -5.07
C GLU A 217 -9.95 -8.77 -3.69
N ILE A 218 -9.03 -9.47 -3.03
CA ILE A 218 -9.16 -9.87 -1.63
C ILE A 218 -9.36 -8.61 -0.76
N ASN A 219 -8.47 -7.61 -0.85
CA ASN A 219 -8.59 -6.36 -0.10
C ASN A 219 -9.95 -5.68 -0.32
N MET A 220 -10.41 -5.60 -1.57
CA MET A 220 -11.71 -5.01 -1.89
C MET A 220 -12.87 -5.78 -1.25
N PHE A 221 -12.82 -7.11 -1.31
CA PHE A 221 -13.82 -7.97 -0.66
C PHE A 221 -13.86 -7.73 0.85
N LEU A 222 -12.70 -7.70 1.51
CA LEU A 222 -12.60 -7.50 2.97
C LEU A 222 -13.15 -6.12 3.39
N ASP A 223 -12.85 -5.06 2.63
CA ASP A 223 -13.36 -3.72 2.92
C ASP A 223 -14.89 -3.62 2.77
N ARG A 224 -15.47 -4.23 1.73
CA ARG A 224 -16.94 -4.25 1.53
C ARG A 224 -17.66 -5.02 2.63
N GLN A 225 -17.10 -6.14 3.08
CA GLN A 225 -17.70 -6.88 4.19
C GLN A 225 -17.77 -6.05 5.47
N LYS A 226 -16.71 -5.29 5.76
CA LYS A 226 -16.66 -4.38 6.91
C LYS A 226 -17.70 -3.26 6.83
N SER A 227 -17.88 -2.65 5.66
CA SER A 227 -18.82 -1.54 5.47
C SER A 227 -20.29 -1.99 5.45
N GLU A 228 -20.59 -3.18 4.93
CA GLU A 228 -21.95 -3.68 4.76
C GLU A 228 -22.46 -4.57 5.91
N ARG A 229 -21.61 -4.90 6.91
CA ARG A 229 -21.92 -5.89 7.98
C ARG A 229 -22.52 -7.19 7.44
N ILE A 230 -22.04 -7.68 6.30
CA ILE A 230 -22.51 -8.95 5.73
C ILE A 230 -22.11 -10.07 6.69
N THR A 231 -23.09 -10.79 7.23
CA THR A 231 -22.86 -12.02 8.00
C THR A 231 -22.54 -13.18 7.07
N ASN A 232 -21.72 -14.10 7.58
CA ASN A 232 -21.05 -15.22 6.87
C ASN A 232 -21.91 -16.08 5.92
N SER A 233 -23.24 -15.99 5.99
CA SER A 233 -24.19 -16.77 5.19
C SER A 233 -24.27 -16.43 3.69
N LYS A 234 -23.62 -15.35 3.22
CA LYS A 234 -23.63 -14.92 1.81
C LYS A 234 -22.28 -15.02 1.09
N ILE A 235 -21.24 -15.48 1.78
CA ILE A 235 -19.84 -15.41 1.34
C ILE A 235 -19.58 -16.14 0.01
N PHE A 236 -20.30 -17.24 -0.26
CA PHE A 236 -20.11 -18.07 -1.45
C PHE A 236 -21.21 -17.90 -2.52
N GLN A 237 -22.00 -16.82 -2.48
CA GLN A 237 -23.02 -16.53 -3.49
C GLN A 237 -22.69 -15.36 -4.41
N ILE A 238 -21.45 -14.85 -4.38
CA ILE A 238 -20.95 -13.85 -5.35
C ILE A 238 -20.37 -14.55 -6.60
N ASP A 239 -20.84 -15.75 -6.90
CA ASP A 239 -20.87 -16.21 -8.29
C ASP A 239 -22.16 -15.66 -8.89
N THR A 240 -22.05 -14.93 -10.00
CA THR A 240 -23.15 -14.27 -10.73
C THR A 240 -23.90 -13.19 -9.95
N ILE A 241 -23.49 -11.92 -10.09
CA ILE A 241 -24.38 -10.77 -10.40
C ILE A 241 -23.49 -9.55 -10.73
N ILE A 242 -23.51 -9.21 -12.03
CA ILE A 242 -23.16 -7.95 -12.73
C ILE A 242 -21.68 -7.60 -12.87
#